data_AF-A0AAN8PYJ0-F1
#
_entry.id   AF-A0AAN8PYJ0-F1
#
_cell.length_a   1.000
_cell.length_b   1.000
_cell.length_c   1.000
_cell.angle_alpha   90.00
_cell.angle_beta   90.00
_cell.angle_gamma   90.00
#
_symmetry.space_group_name_H-M   'P 1'
#
loop_
_entity.id
_entity.type
_entity.pdbx_description
1 polymer ?
#
loop_
_entity_poly.entity_id
_entity_poly.type
_entity_poly.pdbx_seq_one_letter_code
_entity_poly.pdbx_strand_id
1 'polypeptide(L)'
;MEKLMVERYRCRICGEKTDFSRKTHVMRHLQARHSGFGYECSECNGVYTRDTRHGRCSSTHMSLVKRSNMKFGTEESLEYKTFLANQWKDIIKFKRRPVTEAERKDALAAEREKTEEEKFGIREKTEEEKFGIREKREEKDRSRERSREKREEKDRSRERSRERREKDRSRERSRERREKDRSRERREKDRSRERREKDRSRERREKDRSREKREKERKDRSR
;
A
#
# COMPACT_ATOMS: atom_id res chain seq x y z
N MET A 1 5.55 17.99 48.88
CA MET A 1 5.06 17.77 47.50
C MET A 1 5.49 16.38 47.03
N GLU A 2 4.52 15.49 46.84
CA GLU A 2 4.71 14.10 46.43
C GLU A 2 5.46 14.03 45.09
N LYS A 3 6.62 13.37 45.07
CA LYS A 3 7.40 13.14 43.84
C LYS A 3 6.61 12.19 42.94
N LEU A 4 5.92 12.71 41.94
CA LEU A 4 5.16 11.92 40.96
C LEU A 4 6.12 11.00 40.18
N MET A 5 6.30 9.77 40.64
CA MET A 5 7.06 8.74 39.92
C MET A 5 6.28 8.31 38.68
N VAL A 6 6.94 8.29 37.52
CA VAL A 6 6.32 7.89 36.25
C VAL A 6 6.57 6.40 36.01
N GLU A 7 5.51 5.66 35.70
CA GLU A 7 5.60 4.26 35.31
C GLU A 7 6.24 4.14 33.92
N ARG A 8 7.26 3.28 33.80
CA ARG A 8 7.91 2.95 32.54
C ARG A 8 8.01 1.44 32.39
N TYR A 9 8.22 1.03 31.15
CA TYR A 9 8.30 -0.36 30.74
C TYR A 9 9.61 -0.59 30.00
N ARG A 10 10.29 -1.71 30.26
CA ARG A 10 11.56 -2.07 29.64
C ARG A 10 11.48 -3.47 29.05
N CYS A 11 12.18 -3.70 27.95
CA CYS A 11 12.37 -5.05 27.41
C CYS A 11 13.44 -5.79 28.21
N ARG A 12 13.11 -6.98 28.74
CA ARG A 12 14.06 -7.82 29.47
C ARG A 12 15.23 -8.28 28.59
N ILE A 13 14.97 -8.57 27.31
CA ILE A 13 15.95 -9.10 26.36
C ILE A 13 16.97 -8.02 25.94
N CYS A 14 16.54 -6.77 25.77
CA CYS A 14 17.41 -5.65 25.37
C CYS A 14 18.03 -4.86 26.55
N GLY A 15 17.55 -5.09 27.77
CA GLY A 15 18.09 -4.44 28.97
C GLY A 15 17.82 -2.93 29.05
N GLU A 16 18.74 -2.18 29.65
CA GLU A 16 18.51 -0.78 30.06
C GLU A 16 18.34 0.21 28.91
N LYS A 17 18.83 -0.14 27.72
CA LYS A 17 18.87 0.75 26.55
C LYS A 17 17.52 0.94 25.86
N THR A 18 16.47 0.23 26.30
CA THR A 18 15.13 0.30 25.70
C THR A 18 14.05 0.50 26.76
N ASP A 19 13.96 1.74 27.29
CA ASP A 19 12.85 2.18 28.12
C ASP A 19 11.72 2.79 27.27
N PHE A 20 10.48 2.52 27.68
CA PHE A 20 9.29 2.99 27.00
C PHE A 20 8.32 3.57 28.01
N SER A 21 7.67 4.66 27.63
CA SER A 21 6.63 5.31 28.43
C SER A 21 5.32 4.52 28.48
N ARG A 22 5.10 3.60 27.53
CA ARG A 22 3.85 2.86 27.38
C ARG A 22 4.11 1.38 27.17
N LYS A 23 3.25 0.56 27.78
CA LYS A 23 3.30 -0.90 27.65
C LYS A 23 3.16 -1.37 26.20
N THR A 24 2.25 -0.73 25.44
CA THR A 24 2.00 -1.02 24.03
C THR A 24 3.24 -0.85 23.15
N HIS A 25 4.12 0.10 23.48
CA HIS A 25 5.36 0.30 22.74
C HIS A 25 6.36 -0.83 22.97
N VAL A 26 6.44 -1.38 24.19
CA VAL A 26 7.31 -2.54 24.49
C VAL A 26 6.78 -3.80 23.82
N MET A 27 5.47 -4.03 23.87
CA MET A 27 4.84 -5.16 23.17
C MET A 27 5.16 -5.13 21.67
N ARG A 28 5.00 -3.95 21.04
CA ARG A 28 5.36 -3.76 19.63
C ARG A 28 6.84 -3.99 19.36
N HIS A 29 7.72 -3.55 20.26
CA HIS A 29 9.15 -3.81 20.16
C HIS A 29 9.47 -5.31 20.22
N LEU A 30 8.85 -6.04 21.17
CA LEU A 30 8.99 -7.49 21.29
C LEU A 30 8.53 -8.19 20.01
N GLN A 31 7.37 -7.83 19.47
CA GLN A 31 6.88 -8.37 18.20
C GLN A 31 7.83 -8.05 17.04
N ALA A 32 8.34 -6.82 16.94
CA ALA A 32 9.19 -6.42 15.83
C ALA A 32 10.60 -7.02 15.87
N ARG A 33 11.16 -7.23 17.08
CA ARG A 33 12.58 -7.60 17.26
C ARG A 33 12.81 -9.02 17.75
N HIS A 34 11.88 -9.58 18.53
CA HIS A 34 12.07 -10.84 19.24
C HIS A 34 11.10 -11.95 18.85
N SER A 35 9.96 -11.64 18.22
CA SER A 35 9.03 -12.69 17.79
C SER A 35 9.62 -13.60 16.71
N GLY A 36 10.52 -13.08 15.86
CA GLY A 36 10.96 -13.79 14.64
C GLY A 36 9.94 -13.76 13.51
N PHE A 37 8.77 -13.14 13.72
CA PHE A 37 7.68 -13.01 12.75
C PHE A 37 7.64 -11.62 12.10
N GLY A 38 7.07 -11.58 10.91
CA GLY A 38 6.82 -10.35 10.14
C GLY A 38 5.56 -10.47 9.31
N TYR A 39 5.20 -9.40 8.63
CA TYR A 39 4.02 -9.33 7.80
C TYR A 39 4.46 -9.21 6.34
N GLU A 40 4.18 -10.24 5.56
CA GLU A 40 4.39 -10.24 4.13
C GLU A 40 3.22 -9.57 3.43
N CYS A 41 3.50 -8.67 2.49
CA CYS A 41 2.50 -8.14 1.58
C CYS A 41 2.41 -9.00 0.33
N SER A 42 1.24 -9.58 0.06
CA SER A 42 1.02 -10.42 -1.13
C SER A 42 1.06 -9.66 -2.46
N GLU A 43 0.94 -8.33 -2.44
CA GLU A 43 1.03 -7.51 -3.66
C GLU A 43 2.46 -7.06 -4.00
N CYS A 44 3.34 -6.94 -3.01
CA CYS A 44 4.69 -6.42 -3.22
C CYS A 44 5.81 -7.33 -2.74
N ASN A 45 5.47 -8.48 -2.17
CA ASN A 45 6.32 -9.52 -1.58
C ASN A 45 7.36 -8.94 -0.61
N GLY A 46 7.00 -7.84 0.04
CA GLY A 46 7.83 -7.19 1.06
C GLY A 46 7.45 -7.70 2.44
N VAL A 47 8.45 -7.99 3.27
CA VAL A 47 8.26 -8.40 4.66
C VAL A 47 8.54 -7.24 5.59
N TYR A 48 7.53 -6.88 6.37
CA TYR A 48 7.55 -5.73 7.25
C TYR A 48 7.41 -6.16 8.70
N THR A 49 7.88 -5.34 9.63
CA THR A 49 7.74 -5.61 11.06
C THR A 49 6.33 -5.33 11.59
N ARG A 50 5.46 -4.73 10.76
CA ARG A 50 4.11 -4.31 11.15
C ARG A 50 3.13 -4.39 9.98
N ASP A 51 1.88 -4.67 10.30
CA ASP A 51 0.70 -4.67 9.44
C ASP A 51 0.21 -3.25 9.09
N THR A 52 1.12 -2.34 8.74
CA THR A 52 0.77 -0.96 8.38
C THR A 52 0.85 -0.72 6.89
N ARG A 53 0.15 0.33 6.44
CA ARG A 53 0.30 0.86 5.08
C ARG A 53 1.78 1.10 4.79
N HIS A 54 2.29 0.48 3.74
CA HIS A 54 3.68 0.57 3.34
C HIS A 54 3.72 0.95 1.85
N GLY A 55 4.43 2.04 1.54
CA GLY A 55 4.37 2.63 0.21
C GLY A 55 2.92 2.90 -0.23
N ARG A 56 2.50 2.29 -1.35
CA ARG A 56 1.13 2.41 -1.90
C ARG A 56 0.21 1.24 -1.56
N CYS A 57 0.69 0.23 -0.83
CA CYS A 57 -0.10 -0.95 -0.46
C CYS A 57 -0.77 -0.73 0.92
N SER A 58 -2.06 -1.06 0.99
CA SER A 58 -2.84 -1.08 2.24
C SER A 58 -2.53 -2.32 3.08
N SER A 59 -2.89 -2.28 4.36
CA SER A 59 -2.72 -3.41 5.30
C SER A 59 -3.63 -4.61 4.99
N THR A 60 -4.55 -4.49 4.02
CA THR A 60 -5.54 -5.51 3.64
C THR A 60 -4.93 -6.73 2.95
N HIS A 61 -3.70 -6.62 2.45
CA HIS A 61 -3.01 -7.67 1.71
C HIS A 61 -1.81 -8.22 2.50
N MET A 62 -1.90 -8.19 3.84
CA MET A 62 -0.80 -8.60 4.71
C MET A 62 -1.09 -9.94 5.38
N SER A 63 -0.12 -10.83 5.29
CA SER A 63 -0.16 -12.15 5.92
C SER A 63 1.00 -12.25 6.91
N LEU A 64 0.73 -12.78 8.09
CA LEU A 64 1.79 -13.05 9.07
C LEU A 64 2.63 -14.21 8.55
N VAL A 65 3.96 -14.06 8.57
CA VAL A 65 4.93 -15.06 8.15
C VAL A 65 6.12 -15.09 9.11
N LYS A 66 6.76 -16.26 9.24
CA LYS A 66 8.04 -16.37 9.97
C LYS A 66 9.16 -15.88 9.07
N ARG A 67 10.01 -14.98 9.57
CA ARG A 67 11.04 -14.29 8.74
C ARG A 67 12.11 -15.23 8.18
N SER A 68 12.33 -16.38 8.82
CA SER A 68 13.37 -17.33 8.41
C SER A 68 12.95 -18.19 7.22
N ASN A 69 11.67 -18.57 7.11
CA ASN A 69 11.19 -19.53 6.10
C ASN A 69 10.06 -18.97 5.21
N MET A 70 9.55 -17.77 5.47
CA MET A 70 8.44 -17.12 4.77
C MET A 70 7.15 -17.95 4.74
N LYS A 71 6.97 -18.84 5.71
CA LYS A 71 5.78 -19.69 5.82
C LYS A 71 5.03 -19.38 7.11
N PHE A 72 3.75 -19.70 7.09
CA PHE A 72 2.88 -19.63 8.26
C PHE A 72 1.93 -20.82 8.23
N GLY A 73 2.43 -21.96 8.73
CA GLY A 73 1.67 -23.20 8.90
C GLY A 73 1.15 -23.37 10.33
N THR A 74 0.88 -24.62 10.70
CA THR A 74 0.34 -24.98 12.02
C THR A 74 1.39 -24.84 13.13
N GLU A 75 2.63 -25.23 12.85
CA GLU A 75 3.75 -25.14 13.80
C GLU A 75 4.12 -23.68 14.07
N GLU A 76 4.29 -22.85 13.03
CA GLU A 76 4.63 -21.44 13.19
C GLU A 76 3.51 -20.64 13.87
N SER A 77 2.25 -21.02 13.62
CA SER A 77 1.11 -20.45 14.34
C SER A 77 1.15 -20.77 15.83
N LEU A 78 1.54 -21.99 16.20
CA LEU A 78 1.68 -22.39 17.60
C LEU A 78 2.85 -21.66 18.27
N GLU A 79 4.00 -21.55 17.61
CA GLU A 79 5.14 -20.75 18.07
C GLU A 79 4.74 -19.29 18.31
N TYR A 80 4.04 -18.67 17.35
CA TYR A 80 3.61 -17.28 17.46
C TYR A 80 2.61 -17.07 18.60
N LYS A 81 1.64 -17.98 18.77
CA LYS A 81 0.70 -17.94 19.90
C LYS A 81 1.42 -18.10 21.24
N THR A 82 2.38 -19.02 21.31
CA THR A 82 3.20 -19.25 22.50
C THR A 82 4.04 -18.01 22.84
N PHE A 83 4.59 -17.35 21.82
CA PHE A 83 5.28 -16.08 21.98
C PHE A 83 4.33 -15.00 22.53
N LEU A 84 3.13 -14.82 21.95
CA LEU A 84 2.16 -13.82 22.43
C LEU A 84 1.74 -14.07 23.88
N ALA A 85 1.54 -15.33 24.26
CA ALA A 85 1.23 -15.71 25.63
C ALA A 85 2.37 -15.38 26.61
N ASN A 86 3.62 -15.54 26.16
CA ASN A 86 4.81 -15.28 26.99
C ASN A 86 5.33 -13.84 26.92
N GLN A 87 4.88 -13.00 25.97
CA GLN A 87 5.47 -11.67 25.75
C GLN A 87 5.43 -10.77 27.00
N TRP A 88 4.48 -11.00 27.91
CA TRP A 88 4.34 -10.22 29.13
C TRP A 88 5.46 -10.49 30.14
N LYS A 89 6.06 -11.68 30.09
CA LYS A 89 7.20 -12.06 30.95
C LYS A 89 8.45 -11.26 30.58
N ASP A 90 8.58 -10.85 29.32
CA ASP A 90 9.72 -10.07 28.83
C ASP A 90 9.55 -8.55 29.01
N ILE A 91 8.49 -8.12 29.69
CA ILE A 91 8.23 -6.72 30.01
C ILE A 91 8.49 -6.48 31.50
N ILE A 92 9.47 -5.63 31.80
CA ILE A 92 9.76 -5.18 33.15
C ILE A 92 9.06 -3.84 33.39
N LYS A 93 8.14 -3.78 34.34
CA LYS A 93 7.51 -2.54 34.80
C LYS A 93 8.35 -1.95 35.94
N PHE A 94 8.70 -0.67 35.83
CA PHE A 94 9.48 0.03 36.85
C PHE A 94 9.02 1.49 36.99
N LYS A 95 9.33 2.10 38.14
CA LYS A 95 9.03 3.50 38.42
C LYS A 95 10.31 4.33 38.26
N ARG A 96 10.23 5.45 37.53
CA ARG A 96 11.36 6.38 37.36
C ARG A 96 10.93 7.79 37.74
N ARG A 97 11.84 8.55 38.37
CA ARG A 97 11.64 9.98 38.58
C ARG A 97 11.54 10.68 37.22
N PRO A 98 10.52 11.53 36.99
CA PRO A 98 10.46 12.35 35.79
C PRO A 98 11.68 13.27 35.77
N VAL A 99 12.38 13.31 34.64
CA VAL A 99 13.49 14.24 34.43
C VAL A 99 12.84 15.60 34.14
N THR A 100 13.16 16.59 34.96
CA THR A 100 12.67 17.96 34.79
C THR A 100 13.22 18.56 33.49
N GLU A 101 12.53 19.57 32.97
CA GLU A 101 13.00 20.24 31.75
C GLU A 101 14.36 20.92 31.93
N ALA A 102 14.63 21.40 33.15
CA ALA A 102 15.95 21.89 33.57
C ALA A 102 17.01 20.77 33.52
N GLU A 103 16.78 19.64 34.19
CA GLU A 103 17.72 18.49 34.15
C GLU A 103 17.94 17.93 32.74
N ARG A 104 16.93 18.01 31.83
CA ARG A 104 17.12 17.62 30.42
C ARG A 104 17.98 18.63 29.66
N LYS A 105 17.81 19.93 29.92
CA LYS A 105 18.64 21.00 29.32
C LYS A 105 20.07 20.93 29.84
N ASP A 106 20.25 20.68 31.14
CA ASP A 106 21.56 20.50 31.78
C ASP A 106 22.26 19.24 31.25
N ALA A 107 21.54 18.12 31.07
CA ALA A 107 22.10 16.92 30.46
C ALA A 107 22.49 17.13 28.99
N LEU A 108 21.69 17.88 28.21
CA LEU A 108 22.01 18.23 26.82
C LEU A 108 23.18 19.22 26.72
N ALA A 109 23.30 20.15 27.68
CA ALA A 109 24.42 21.07 27.80
C ALA A 109 25.70 20.33 28.21
N ALA A 110 25.63 19.43 29.18
CA ALA A 110 26.75 18.58 29.60
C ALA A 110 27.19 17.60 28.49
N GLU A 111 26.27 17.07 27.67
CA GLU A 111 26.64 16.29 26.49
C GLU A 111 27.31 17.17 25.41
N ARG A 112 26.89 18.44 25.25
CA ARG A 112 27.56 19.41 24.37
C ARG A 112 28.97 19.77 24.87
N GLU A 113 29.14 20.00 26.17
CA GLU A 113 30.43 20.30 26.80
C GLU A 113 31.36 19.08 26.82
N LYS A 114 30.84 17.87 27.06
CA LYS A 114 31.60 16.62 26.88
C LYS A 114 32.03 16.40 25.45
N THR A 115 31.25 16.82 24.45
CA THR A 115 31.72 16.80 23.06
C THR A 115 32.79 17.86 22.76
N GLU A 116 33.02 18.84 23.64
CA GLU A 116 34.13 19.79 23.53
C GLU A 116 35.38 19.29 24.29
N GLU A 117 35.21 18.69 25.47
CA GLU A 117 36.29 18.05 26.23
C GLU A 117 36.77 16.73 25.59
N GLU A 118 35.88 15.86 25.08
CA GLU A 118 36.27 14.68 24.29
C GLU A 118 36.87 15.06 22.93
N LYS A 119 36.55 16.23 22.37
CA LYS A 119 37.24 16.74 21.16
C LYS A 119 38.69 17.13 21.45
N PHE A 120 38.99 17.59 22.66
CA PHE A 120 40.36 17.97 23.06
C PHE A 120 41.14 16.81 23.72
N GLY A 121 40.43 15.84 24.31
CA GLY A 121 40.98 14.71 25.07
C GLY A 121 41.07 13.36 24.33
N ILE A 122 40.74 13.27 23.02
CA ILE A 122 41.13 12.08 22.24
C ILE A 122 42.62 12.21 21.89
N ARG A 123 43.45 11.99 22.91
CA ARG A 123 44.81 11.51 22.75
C ARG A 123 44.72 10.05 22.31
N GLU A 124 45.01 9.83 21.03
CA GLU A 124 45.45 8.58 20.41
C GLU A 124 44.57 7.33 20.63
N LYS A 125 43.42 7.27 19.96
CA LYS A 125 42.96 5.98 19.40
C LYS A 125 43.88 5.66 18.22
N THR A 126 44.45 4.46 18.18
CA THR A 126 45.35 4.02 17.10
C THR A 126 44.67 4.24 15.74
N GLU A 127 45.43 4.67 14.74
CA GLU A 127 44.94 5.00 13.40
C GLU A 127 44.11 3.85 12.78
N GLU A 128 44.41 2.61 13.16
CA GLU A 128 43.72 1.39 12.73
C GLU A 128 42.26 1.30 13.24
N GLU A 129 41.97 1.70 14.47
CA GLU A 129 40.61 1.67 15.02
C GLU A 129 39.71 2.76 14.44
N LYS A 130 40.28 3.94 14.11
CA LYS A 130 39.56 5.03 13.43
C LYS A 130 39.26 4.68 11.98
N PHE A 131 40.20 4.03 11.29
CA PHE A 131 40.01 3.54 9.92
C PHE A 131 38.88 2.49 9.85
N GLY A 132 38.88 1.50 10.75
CA GLY A 132 37.85 0.46 10.78
C GLY A 132 36.43 0.95 11.12
N ILE A 133 36.27 2.01 11.93
CA ILE A 133 34.96 2.61 12.21
C ILE A 133 34.45 3.43 11.01
N ARG A 134 35.36 4.13 10.31
CA ARG A 134 35.03 4.90 9.11
C ARG A 134 34.61 3.97 7.96
N GLU A 135 35.35 2.89 7.70
CA GLU A 135 34.98 1.90 6.69
C GLU A 135 33.62 1.25 6.96
N LYS A 136 33.34 0.86 8.22
CA LYS A 136 32.03 0.28 8.59
C LYS A 136 30.86 1.27 8.44
N ARG A 137 31.09 2.58 8.63
CA ARG A 137 30.08 3.62 8.39
C ARG A 137 29.88 3.86 6.89
N GLU A 138 30.96 3.95 6.13
CA GLU A 138 30.91 4.12 4.68
C GLU A 138 30.27 2.90 3.98
N GLU A 139 30.58 1.68 4.40
CA GLU A 139 29.94 0.46 3.89
C GLU A 139 28.44 0.43 4.18
N LYS A 140 28.04 0.84 5.39
CA LYS A 140 26.62 0.95 5.77
C LYS A 140 25.89 2.01 4.94
N ASP A 141 26.54 3.13 4.64
CA ASP A 141 25.94 4.19 3.83
C ASP A 141 25.88 3.79 2.34
N ARG A 142 26.92 3.14 1.79
CA ARG A 142 26.89 2.52 0.45
C ARG A 142 25.80 1.46 0.33
N SER A 143 25.60 0.65 1.38
CA SER A 143 24.53 -0.36 1.44
C SER A 143 23.13 0.28 1.45
N ARG A 144 22.97 1.39 2.17
CA ARG A 144 21.73 2.20 2.16
C ARG A 144 21.47 2.84 0.82
N GLU A 145 22.51 3.34 0.15
CA GLU A 145 22.41 3.98 -1.16
C GLU A 145 22.00 2.98 -2.24
N ARG A 146 22.65 1.81 -2.32
CA ARG A 146 22.19 0.70 -3.19
C ARG A 146 20.74 0.29 -2.92
N SER A 147 20.33 0.33 -1.65
CA SER A 147 18.94 0.02 -1.28
C SER A 147 17.96 1.12 -1.70
N ARG A 148 18.38 2.39 -1.75
CA ARG A 148 17.59 3.52 -2.26
C ARG A 148 17.46 3.44 -3.78
N GLU A 149 18.55 3.23 -4.50
CA GLU A 149 18.55 3.09 -5.96
C GLU A 149 17.63 1.96 -6.43
N LYS A 150 17.70 0.78 -5.78
CA LYS A 150 16.78 -0.34 -6.07
C LYS A 150 15.30 0.02 -5.85
N ARG A 151 15.00 0.88 -4.86
CA ARG A 151 13.63 1.35 -4.62
C ARG A 151 13.20 2.33 -5.71
N GLU A 152 14.06 3.28 -6.08
CA GLU A 152 13.78 4.23 -7.14
C GLU A 152 13.58 3.55 -8.50
N GLU A 153 14.41 2.57 -8.84
CA GLU A 153 14.25 1.79 -10.07
C GLU A 153 12.92 1.02 -10.08
N LYS A 154 12.55 0.39 -8.96
CA LYS A 154 11.27 -0.31 -8.80
C LYS A 154 10.09 0.66 -8.96
N ASP A 155 10.19 1.87 -8.43
CA ASP A 155 9.15 2.89 -8.55
C ASP A 155 9.03 3.43 -9.97
N ARG A 156 10.15 3.68 -10.67
CA ARG A 156 10.17 4.03 -12.10
C ARG A 156 9.55 2.93 -12.97
N SER A 157 9.87 1.66 -12.69
CA SER A 157 9.28 0.51 -13.42
C SER A 157 7.76 0.40 -13.20
N ARG A 158 7.30 0.63 -11.97
CA ARG A 158 5.87 0.67 -11.63
C ARG A 158 5.15 1.81 -12.34
N GLU A 159 5.77 2.98 -12.44
CA GLU A 159 5.20 4.14 -13.13
C GLU A 159 5.00 3.86 -14.63
N ARG A 160 6.03 3.34 -15.31
CA ARG A 160 5.92 2.91 -16.72
C ARG A 160 4.80 1.88 -16.92
N SER A 161 4.66 0.94 -15.99
CA SER A 161 3.60 -0.07 -16.03
C SER A 161 2.20 0.53 -15.87
N ARG A 162 2.05 1.54 -15.00
CA ARG A 162 0.77 2.27 -14.83
C ARG A 162 0.41 3.06 -16.07
N GLU A 163 1.37 3.77 -16.66
CA GLU A 163 1.16 4.56 -17.86
C GLU A 163 0.72 3.69 -19.05
N ARG A 164 1.33 2.50 -19.21
CA ARG A 164 0.89 1.51 -20.22
C ARG A 164 -0.56 1.06 -20.00
N ARG A 165 -0.92 0.69 -18.76
CA ARG A 165 -2.29 0.28 -18.42
C ARG A 165 -3.31 1.39 -18.66
N GLU A 166 -2.94 2.64 -18.39
CA GLU A 166 -3.80 3.79 -18.63
C GLU A 166 -4.01 4.06 -20.12
N LYS A 167 -2.95 3.95 -20.93
CA LYS A 167 -3.04 4.02 -22.39
C LYS A 167 -3.95 2.92 -22.96
N ASP A 168 -3.84 1.69 -22.45
CA ASP A 168 -4.68 0.59 -22.91
C ASP A 168 -6.16 0.79 -22.54
N ARG A 169 -6.45 1.23 -21.31
CA ARG A 169 -7.82 1.61 -20.89
C ARG A 169 -8.39 2.76 -21.72
N SER A 170 -7.57 3.75 -22.07
CA SER A 170 -7.98 4.87 -22.93
C SER A 170 -8.33 4.40 -24.35
N ARG A 171 -7.52 3.49 -24.91
CA ARG A 171 -7.77 2.86 -26.22
C ARG A 171 -9.05 2.03 -26.20
N GLU A 172 -9.28 1.26 -25.15
CA GLU A 172 -10.49 0.44 -24.97
C GLU A 172 -11.75 1.32 -24.90
N ARG A 173 -11.76 2.37 -24.07
CA ARG A 173 -12.86 3.34 -24.03
C ARG A 173 -13.14 3.98 -25.38
N SER A 174 -12.09 4.26 -26.16
CA SER A 174 -12.22 4.82 -27.50
C SER A 174 -12.83 3.81 -28.49
N ARG A 175 -12.48 2.53 -28.39
CA ARG A 175 -13.06 1.45 -29.19
C ARG A 175 -14.53 1.25 -28.86
N GLU A 176 -14.89 1.18 -27.58
CA GLU A 176 -16.29 1.05 -27.13
C GLU A 176 -17.16 2.20 -27.63
N ARG A 177 -16.67 3.45 -27.59
CA ARG A 177 -17.39 4.60 -28.13
C ARG A 177 -17.68 4.42 -29.62
N ARG A 178 -16.67 4.08 -30.42
CA ARG A 178 -16.81 3.84 -31.86
C ARG A 178 -17.79 2.69 -32.16
N GLU A 179 -17.78 1.64 -31.34
CA GLU A 179 -18.71 0.51 -31.50
C GLU A 179 -20.15 0.91 -31.16
N LYS A 180 -20.35 1.69 -30.08
CA LYS A 180 -21.66 2.25 -29.73
C LYS A 180 -22.20 3.15 -30.84
N ASP A 181 -21.36 3.99 -31.44
CA ASP A 181 -21.77 4.87 -32.54
C ASP A 181 -22.16 4.06 -33.79
N ARG A 182 -21.36 3.04 -34.17
CA ARG A 182 -21.72 2.12 -35.26
C ARG A 182 -23.02 1.37 -35.01
N SER A 183 -23.26 0.94 -33.77
CA SER A 183 -24.50 0.25 -33.37
C SER A 183 -25.72 1.17 -33.48
N ARG A 184 -25.58 2.44 -33.05
CA ARG A 184 -26.61 3.47 -33.21
C ARG A 184 -26.94 3.72 -34.68
N GLU A 185 -25.91 3.89 -35.53
CA GLU A 185 -26.09 4.12 -36.97
C GLU A 185 -26.81 2.94 -37.66
N ARG A 186 -26.48 1.70 -37.31
CA ARG A 186 -27.20 0.50 -37.81
C ARG A 186 -28.67 0.53 -37.42
N ARG A 187 -28.98 0.78 -36.15
CA ARG A 187 -30.37 0.88 -35.66
C ARG A 187 -31.16 1.98 -36.36
N GLU A 188 -30.51 3.10 -36.66
CA GLU A 188 -31.14 4.21 -37.39
C GLU A 188 -31.44 3.85 -38.85
N LYS A 189 -30.49 3.17 -39.52
CA LYS A 189 -30.70 2.63 -40.88
C LYS A 189 -31.84 1.63 -40.92
N ASP A 190 -31.93 0.72 -39.95
CA ASP A 190 -33.01 -0.27 -39.87
C ASP A 190 -34.37 0.41 -39.65
N ARG A 191 -34.46 1.38 -38.74
CA ARG A 191 -35.68 2.21 -38.55
C ARG A 191 -36.08 2.95 -39.81
N SER A 192 -35.11 3.49 -40.56
CA SER A 192 -35.36 4.18 -41.84
C SER A 192 -35.91 3.21 -42.90
N ARG A 193 -35.34 2.00 -43.00
CA ARG A 193 -35.83 0.94 -43.89
C ARG A 193 -37.26 0.53 -43.54
N GLU A 194 -37.54 0.30 -42.27
CA GLU A 194 -38.88 -0.08 -41.80
C GLU A 194 -39.94 0.99 -42.12
N ARG A 195 -39.58 2.29 -41.97
CA ARG A 195 -40.46 3.40 -42.39
C ARG A 195 -40.77 3.35 -43.88
N ARG A 196 -39.74 3.20 -44.73
CA ARG A 196 -39.90 3.10 -46.19
C ARG A 196 -40.75 1.90 -46.60
N GLU A 197 -40.61 0.76 -45.93
CA GLU A 197 -41.45 -0.42 -46.18
C GLU A 197 -42.92 -0.20 -45.79
N LYS A 198 -43.15 0.44 -44.64
CA LYS A 198 -44.51 0.83 -44.21
C LYS A 198 -45.16 1.78 -45.22
N ASP A 199 -44.42 2.77 -45.72
CA ASP A 199 -44.93 3.71 -46.72
C ASP A 199 -45.25 3.01 -48.05
N ARG A 200 -44.37 2.14 -48.55
CA ARG A 200 -44.64 1.31 -49.74
C ARG A 200 -45.85 0.40 -49.56
N SER A 201 -46.04 -0.17 -48.38
CA SER A 201 -47.20 -1.01 -48.05
C SER A 201 -48.50 -0.21 -48.04
N ARG A 202 -48.48 1.01 -47.49
CA ARG A 202 -49.62 1.95 -47.54
C ARG A 202 -49.98 2.32 -48.98
N GLU A 203 -48.99 2.68 -49.79
CA GLU A 203 -49.20 3.04 -51.20
C GLU A 203 -49.80 1.90 -52.03
N ARG A 204 -49.36 0.64 -51.79
CA ARG A 204 -49.97 -0.54 -52.41
C ARG A 204 -51.45 -0.68 -52.03
N ARG A 205 -51.78 -0.58 -50.73
CA ARG A 205 -53.16 -0.65 -50.24
C ARG A 205 -54.05 0.45 -50.82
N GLU A 206 -53.53 1.66 -50.99
CA GLU A 206 -54.27 2.76 -51.62
C GLU A 206 -54.53 2.51 -53.12
N LYS A 207 -53.54 1.98 -53.85
CA LYS A 207 -53.69 1.58 -55.25
C LYS A 207 -54.73 0.47 -55.41
N ASP A 208 -54.72 -0.52 -54.53
CA ASP A 208 -55.70 -1.62 -54.55
C ASP A 208 -57.13 -1.12 -54.26
N ARG A 209 -57.32 -0.29 -53.22
CA ARG A 209 -58.61 0.37 -52.95
C ARG A 209 -59.10 1.21 -54.13
N SER A 210 -58.20 1.92 -54.80
CA SER A 210 -58.53 2.74 -55.97
C SER A 210 -58.95 1.87 -57.16
N ARG A 211 -58.33 0.70 -57.35
CA ARG A 211 -58.70 -0.28 -58.38
C ARG A 211 -60.07 -0.88 -58.10
N GLU A 212 -60.32 -1.32 -56.86
CA GLU A 212 -61.62 -1.85 -56.43
C GLU A 212 -62.75 -0.84 -56.65
N LYS A 213 -62.52 0.44 -56.30
CA LYS A 213 -63.49 1.51 -56.52
C LYS A 213 -63.82 1.67 -58.02
N ARG A 214 -62.80 1.70 -58.89
CA ARG A 214 -62.99 1.79 -60.36
C ARG A 214 -63.72 0.56 -60.92
N GLU A 215 -63.44 -0.63 -60.41
CA GLU A 215 -64.11 -1.86 -60.84
C GLU A 215 -65.59 -1.85 -60.43
N LYS A 216 -65.89 -1.38 -59.21
CA LYS A 216 -67.26 -1.20 -58.73
C LYS A 216 -68.03 -0.20 -59.60
N GLU A 217 -67.44 0.96 -59.88
CA GLU A 217 -68.02 1.97 -60.78
C GLU A 217 -68.27 1.44 -62.20
N ARG A 218 -67.40 0.56 -62.72
CA ARG A 218 -67.62 -0.12 -64.02
C ARG A 218 -68.80 -1.08 -63.99
N LYS A 219 -68.91 -1.90 -62.93
CA LYS A 219 -70.02 -2.84 -62.75
C LYS A 219 -71.36 -2.10 -62.64
N ASP A 220 -71.38 -0.99 -61.91
CA ASP A 220 -72.57 -0.16 -61.74
C ASP A 220 -73.01 0.51 -63.06
N ARG A 221 -72.10 0.87 -63.96
CA ARG A 221 -72.42 1.41 -65.29
C ARG A 221 -72.90 0.37 -66.32
N SER A 222 -72.69 -0.92 -66.05
CA SER A 222 -73.08 -2.02 -66.94
C SER A 222 -74.44 -2.66 -66.58
N ARG A 223 -75.08 -2.19 -65.51
CA ARG A 223 -76.43 -2.55 -65.08
C ARG A 223 -77.42 -1.49 -65.52
#